data_AF-W2T1H4-F1
#
_entry.id   AF-W2T1H4-F1
#
_cell.length_a   1.000
_cell.length_b   1.000
_cell.length_c   1.000
_cell.angle_alpha   90.00
_cell.angle_beta   90.00
_cell.angle_gamma   90.00
#
_symmetry.space_group_name_H-M   'P 1'
#
loop_
_entity.id
_entity.type
_entity.pdbx_description
1 polymer ?
#
loop_
_entity_poly.entity_id
_entity_poly.type
_entity_poly.pdbx_seq_one_letter_code
_entity_poly.pdbx_strand_id
1 'polypeptide(L)'
;MGVEGWLLPEMPSLITDILISMDDRFLYVSNWIHGDIRQYDITDPENIRLNGQIFLGGSIHEESGVKVLDDEELKKPPAACYVKGRRVEGGPQMLQLSLDGRRLYVTTSLYRKWDEQFYPGLVRTGALMLRVDVDNNGVMTLNEDFLFDFGSIEGGPFLGHEMRYPGGDCTSDIWI
;
A
#
# COMPACT_ATOMS: atom_id res chain seq x y z
N MET A 1 -5.29 13.08 11.62
CA MET A 1 -4.48 13.94 10.74
C MET A 1 -5.38 15.03 10.17
N GLY A 2 -5.15 16.28 10.57
CA GLY A 2 -5.88 17.44 10.05
C GLY A 2 -5.34 17.84 8.67
N VAL A 3 -6.22 18.15 7.72
CA VAL A 3 -5.86 18.41 6.32
C VAL A 3 -6.66 19.56 5.69
N GLU A 4 -6.08 20.20 4.67
CA GLU A 4 -6.74 21.07 3.70
C GLU A 4 -6.74 20.39 2.32
N GLY A 5 -7.70 20.75 1.44
CA GLY A 5 -7.79 20.15 0.11
C GLY A 5 -8.42 18.74 0.09
N TRP A 6 -9.04 18.33 1.20
CA TRP A 6 -9.78 17.08 1.35
C TRP A 6 -11.27 17.35 1.64
N LEU A 7 -12.13 16.33 1.47
CA LEU A 7 -13.59 16.44 1.65
C LEU A 7 -13.98 16.84 3.08
N LEU A 8 -13.20 16.43 4.07
CA LEU A 8 -13.43 16.68 5.49
C LEU A 8 -12.19 17.35 6.11
N PRO A 9 -12.32 18.03 7.27
CA PRO A 9 -11.16 18.59 7.98
C PRO A 9 -10.15 17.54 8.44
N GLU A 10 -10.60 16.29 8.62
CA GLU A 10 -9.76 15.16 9.01
C GLU A 10 -9.79 14.09 7.93
N MET A 11 -8.62 13.52 7.63
CA MET A 11 -8.47 12.45 6.65
C MET A 11 -8.34 11.09 7.36
N PRO A 12 -9.26 10.13 7.13
CA PRO A 12 -9.10 8.77 7.61
C PRO A 12 -8.01 8.05 6.83
N SER A 13 -7.34 7.06 7.44
CA SER A 13 -6.36 6.24 6.75
C SER A 13 -6.98 5.23 5.79
N LEU A 14 -8.18 4.74 6.17
CA LEU A 14 -8.88 3.61 5.58
C LEU A 14 -7.98 2.36 5.48
N ILE A 15 -7.86 1.65 6.60
CA ILE A 15 -7.21 0.34 6.64
C ILE A 15 -8.05 -0.66 5.83
N THR A 16 -7.52 -1.16 4.73
CA THR A 16 -8.26 -2.06 3.82
C THR A 16 -7.79 -3.50 3.87
N ASP A 17 -6.56 -3.74 4.29
CA ASP A 17 -5.98 -5.07 4.34
C ASP A 17 -4.90 -5.17 5.42
N ILE A 18 -4.74 -6.37 5.97
CA ILE A 18 -3.69 -6.72 6.92
C ILE A 18 -3.17 -8.13 6.63
N LEU A 19 -1.88 -8.37 6.88
CA LEU A 19 -1.33 -9.73 6.90
C LEU A 19 -0.21 -9.85 7.93
N ILE A 20 0.07 -11.09 8.35
CA ILE A 20 1.15 -11.42 9.27
C ILE A 20 2.23 -12.21 8.52
N SER A 21 3.50 -11.99 8.85
CA SER A 21 4.61 -12.77 8.29
C SER A 21 4.57 -14.22 8.79
N MET A 22 5.10 -15.15 7.99
CA MET A 22 5.11 -16.59 8.33
C MET A 22 5.81 -16.94 9.66
N ASP A 23 6.70 -16.08 10.15
CA ASP A 23 7.40 -16.24 11.42
C ASP A 23 6.69 -15.54 12.60
N ASP A 24 5.45 -15.07 12.39
CA ASP A 24 4.61 -14.33 13.35
C ASP A 24 5.29 -13.09 13.96
N ARG A 25 6.30 -12.54 13.28
CA ARG A 25 7.09 -11.41 13.77
C ARG A 25 6.54 -10.06 13.36
N PHE A 26 5.98 -9.95 12.15
CA PHE A 26 5.56 -8.67 11.59
C PHE A 26 4.11 -8.67 11.13
N LEU A 27 3.36 -7.65 11.53
CA LEU A 27 2.04 -7.29 11.00
C LEU A 27 2.18 -6.16 9.98
N TYR A 28 1.63 -6.35 8.79
CA TYR A 28 1.56 -5.34 7.75
C TYR A 28 0.14 -4.79 7.67
N VAL A 29 0.01 -3.48 7.54
CA VAL A 29 -1.27 -2.76 7.50
C VAL A 29 -1.29 -1.84 6.30
N SER A 30 -2.30 -2.00 5.44
CA SER A 30 -2.47 -1.18 4.24
C SER A 30 -3.42 -0.02 4.48
N ASN A 31 -2.92 1.23 4.45
CA ASN A 31 -3.72 2.44 4.61
C ASN A 31 -4.00 3.06 3.23
N TRP A 32 -5.14 2.72 2.65
CA TRP A 32 -5.42 3.03 1.26
C TRP A 32 -5.57 4.53 0.96
N ILE A 33 -6.23 5.29 1.84
CA ILE A 33 -6.41 6.74 1.61
C ILE A 33 -5.12 7.51 1.89
N HIS A 34 -4.42 7.15 2.96
CA HIS A 34 -3.16 7.81 3.31
C HIS A 34 -2.09 7.53 2.26
N GLY A 35 -2.05 6.31 1.73
CA GLY A 35 -1.07 5.90 0.75
C GLY A 35 0.15 5.25 1.36
N ASP A 36 0.05 4.64 2.54
CA ASP A 36 1.19 4.02 3.21
C ASP A 36 0.91 2.59 3.67
N ILE A 37 1.96 1.78 3.65
CA ILE A 37 2.00 0.49 4.33
C ILE A 37 2.79 0.69 5.61
N ARG A 38 2.20 0.26 6.72
CA ARG A 38 2.86 0.22 8.02
C ARG A 38 3.21 -1.22 8.37
N GLN A 39 4.41 -1.42 8.90
CA GLN A 39 4.86 -2.69 9.43
C GLN A 39 5.08 -2.54 10.93
N TYR A 40 4.47 -3.43 11.70
CA TYR A 40 4.58 -3.48 13.15
C TYR A 40 5.29 -4.75 13.58
N ASP A 41 6.27 -4.63 14.48
CA ASP A 41 6.83 -5.77 15.21
C ASP A 41 5.81 -6.24 16.25
N ILE A 42 5.40 -7.50 16.11
CA ILE A 42 4.42 -8.19 16.95
C ILE A 42 5.05 -9.42 17.66
N THR A 43 6.38 -9.49 17.75
CA THR A 43 7.09 -10.55 18.51
C THR A 43 6.56 -10.67 19.95
N ASP A 44 6.17 -9.53 20.53
CA ASP A 44 5.39 -9.44 21.76
C ASP A 44 4.03 -8.82 21.45
N PRO A 45 2.95 -9.64 21.27
CA PRO A 45 1.63 -9.14 20.92
C PRO A 45 1.00 -8.20 21.97
N GLU A 46 1.48 -8.21 23.21
CA GLU A 46 1.03 -7.28 24.24
C GLU A 46 1.73 -5.91 24.13
N ASN A 47 2.86 -5.85 23.42
CA ASN A 47 3.70 -4.66 23.28
C ASN A 47 4.08 -4.40 21.82
N ILE A 48 3.08 -4.22 20.96
CA ILE A 48 3.21 -3.94 19.53
C ILE A 48 3.98 -2.63 19.28
N ARG A 49 4.92 -2.65 18.32
CA ARG A 49 5.76 -1.48 17.98
C ARG A 49 5.76 -1.22 16.48
N LEU A 50 5.63 0.04 16.07
CA LEU A 50 5.86 0.42 14.68
C LEU A 50 7.34 0.18 14.32
N ASN A 51 7.60 -0.66 13.31
CA ASN A 51 8.94 -0.98 12.83
C ASN A 51 9.30 -0.21 11.56
N GLY A 52 8.33 0.02 10.67
CA GLY A 52 8.57 0.71 9.41
C GLY A 52 7.32 1.24 8.74
N GLN A 53 7.50 2.19 7.84
CA GLN A 53 6.45 2.80 7.03
C GLN A 53 7.00 3.08 5.62
N ILE A 54 6.21 2.81 4.59
CA ILE A 54 6.54 3.17 3.21
C ILE A 54 5.32 3.76 2.50
N PHE A 55 5.51 4.87 1.78
CA PHE A 55 4.45 5.56 1.05
C PHE A 55 4.42 5.13 -0.42
N LEU A 56 3.25 4.71 -0.89
CA LEU A 56 2.94 4.22 -2.23
C LEU A 56 1.61 4.82 -2.70
N GLY A 57 1.66 5.96 -3.39
CA GLY A 57 0.46 6.64 -3.89
C GLY A 57 -0.34 7.32 -2.76
N GLY A 58 -1.64 7.08 -2.73
CA GLY A 58 -2.63 7.64 -1.81
C GLY A 58 -2.84 9.14 -1.98
N SER A 59 -3.32 9.78 -0.92
CA SER A 59 -3.63 11.21 -0.89
C SER A 59 -2.59 12.03 -0.14
N ILE A 60 -1.64 11.42 0.55
CA ILE A 60 -0.61 12.12 1.31
C ILE A 60 0.69 12.11 0.51
N HIS A 61 0.79 13.00 -0.47
CA HIS A 61 2.02 13.26 -1.22
C HIS A 61 1.96 14.65 -1.89
N GLU A 62 3.10 15.18 -2.32
CA GLU A 62 3.26 16.57 -2.82
C GLU A 62 2.38 16.96 -4.03
N GLU A 63 1.84 15.98 -4.76
CA GLU A 63 1.05 16.18 -5.99
C GLU A 63 -0.45 15.88 -5.81
N SER A 64 -0.91 15.52 -4.60
CA SER A 64 -2.31 15.13 -4.39
C SER A 64 -3.26 16.33 -4.31
N GLY A 65 -2.71 17.53 -4.07
CA GLY A 65 -3.47 18.74 -3.73
C GLY A 65 -3.96 18.78 -2.29
N VAL A 66 -3.68 17.74 -1.49
CA VAL A 66 -3.98 17.69 -0.06
C VAL A 66 -2.79 18.25 0.72
N LYS A 67 -3.06 19.15 1.66
CA LYS A 67 -2.06 19.73 2.55
C LYS A 67 -2.30 19.23 3.96
N VAL A 68 -1.31 18.55 4.53
CA VAL A 68 -1.32 18.10 5.93
C VAL A 68 -1.03 19.31 6.83
N LEU A 69 -1.91 19.54 7.81
CA LEU A 69 -1.80 20.66 8.75
C LEU A 69 -1.08 20.26 10.04
N ASP A 70 -1.40 19.09 10.55
CA ASP A 70 -0.87 18.56 11.80
C ASP A 70 -0.79 17.04 11.71
N ASP A 71 0.41 16.53 11.93
CA ASP A 71 0.71 15.10 12.04
C ASP A 71 1.93 14.88 12.93
N GLU A 72 1.82 13.94 13.87
CA GLU A 72 2.89 13.63 14.83
C GLU A 72 4.06 12.88 14.18
N GLU A 73 3.78 12.09 13.13
CA GLU A 73 4.75 11.23 12.46
C GLU A 73 5.37 11.92 11.24
N LEU A 74 4.59 12.73 10.51
CA LEU A 74 4.91 13.26 9.19
C LEU A 74 5.24 14.76 9.22
N LYS A 75 6.54 15.08 9.13
CA LYS A 75 7.02 16.48 9.08
C LYS A 75 6.78 17.18 7.74
N LYS A 76 6.75 16.42 6.65
CA LYS A 76 6.51 16.91 5.29
C LYS A 76 5.84 15.81 4.46
N PRO A 77 4.96 16.15 3.51
CA PRO A 77 4.42 15.15 2.59
C PRO A 77 5.57 14.46 1.82
N PRO A 78 5.47 13.16 1.56
CA PRO A 78 6.40 12.46 0.69
C PRO A 78 6.24 12.92 -0.77
N ALA A 79 7.26 12.69 -1.58
CA ALA A 79 7.14 12.86 -3.02
C ALA A 79 6.08 11.91 -3.59
N ALA A 80 5.42 12.30 -4.68
CA ALA A 80 4.56 11.39 -5.40
C ALA A 80 5.36 10.17 -5.89
N CYS A 81 4.77 8.97 -5.77
CA CYS A 81 5.45 7.73 -6.13
C CYS A 81 5.38 7.50 -7.64
N TYR A 82 6.54 7.26 -8.25
CA TYR A 82 6.69 6.88 -9.65
C TYR A 82 7.54 5.63 -9.76
N VAL A 83 7.09 4.65 -10.53
CA VAL A 83 7.86 3.43 -10.84
C VAL A 83 7.90 3.26 -12.34
N LYS A 84 9.10 3.13 -12.93
CA LYS A 84 9.28 3.04 -14.39
C LYS A 84 8.52 4.11 -15.19
N GLY A 85 8.52 5.34 -14.69
CA GLY A 85 7.83 6.47 -15.32
C GLY A 85 6.30 6.46 -15.16
N ARG A 86 5.73 5.50 -14.43
CA ARG A 86 4.30 5.44 -14.11
C ARG A 86 4.03 5.99 -12.74
N ARG A 87 3.17 7.01 -12.68
CA ARG A 87 2.62 7.53 -11.43
C ARG A 87 1.76 6.46 -10.77
N VAL A 88 1.96 6.25 -9.48
CA VAL A 88 1.12 5.35 -8.68
C VAL A 88 -0.16 6.08 -8.30
N GLU A 89 -1.25 5.76 -9.01
CA GLU A 89 -2.61 6.19 -8.68
C GLU A 89 -3.28 5.16 -7.74
N GLY A 90 -4.27 5.60 -6.96
CA GLY A 90 -4.80 4.80 -5.85
C GLY A 90 -3.86 4.83 -4.66
N GLY A 91 -4.08 3.96 -3.67
CA GLY A 91 -3.15 3.72 -2.56
C GLY A 91 -2.90 2.23 -2.38
N PRO A 92 -2.03 1.80 -1.46
CA PRO A 92 -1.79 0.38 -1.24
C PRO A 92 -3.10 -0.25 -0.75
N GLN A 93 -3.50 -1.36 -1.36
CA GLN A 93 -4.77 -2.01 -1.06
C GLN A 93 -4.61 -3.46 -0.62
N MET A 94 -4.56 -4.45 -1.54
CA MET A 94 -4.25 -5.82 -1.15
C MET A 94 -2.75 -5.98 -1.02
N LEU A 95 -2.35 -6.67 0.03
CA LEU A 95 -0.99 -7.04 0.35
C LEU A 95 -0.82 -8.54 0.17
N GLN A 96 0.32 -8.95 -0.37
CA GLN A 96 0.67 -10.37 -0.38
C GLN A 96 2.17 -10.58 -0.15
N LEU A 97 2.50 -11.22 0.97
CA LEU A 97 3.86 -11.48 1.39
C LEU A 97 4.29 -12.90 1.01
N SER A 98 5.50 -13.03 0.46
CA SER A 98 6.12 -14.33 0.20
C SER A 98 6.38 -15.10 1.49
N LEU A 99 6.40 -16.44 1.40
CA LEU A 99 6.63 -17.31 2.56
C LEU A 99 7.97 -17.06 3.28
N ASP A 100 8.99 -16.59 2.55
CA ASP A 100 10.29 -16.22 3.13
C ASP A 100 10.30 -14.81 3.75
N GLY A 101 9.17 -14.09 3.72
CA GLY A 101 9.00 -12.76 4.29
C GLY A 101 9.73 -11.64 3.56
N ARG A 102 10.29 -11.89 2.36
CA ARG A 102 11.20 -10.94 1.67
C ARG A 102 10.58 -10.11 0.56
N ARG A 103 9.41 -10.50 0.06
CA ARG A 103 8.75 -9.88 -1.09
C ARG A 103 7.31 -9.60 -0.73
N LEU A 104 6.97 -8.33 -0.62
CA LEU A 104 5.61 -7.87 -0.40
C LEU A 104 5.08 -7.30 -1.71
N TYR A 105 4.13 -7.96 -2.34
CA TYR A 105 3.41 -7.40 -3.48
C TYR A 105 2.20 -6.60 -3.02
N VAL A 106 1.90 -5.53 -3.77
CA VAL A 106 0.89 -4.54 -3.41
C VAL A 106 0.11 -4.16 -4.66
N THR A 107 -1.21 -4.20 -4.62
CA THR A 107 -2.10 -3.66 -5.67
C THR A 107 -2.75 -2.38 -5.20
N THR A 108 -3.17 -1.52 -6.14
CA THR A 108 -3.59 -0.15 -5.81
C THR A 108 -5.09 0.10 -5.74
N SER A 109 -5.92 -0.88 -6.11
CA SER A 109 -7.37 -0.69 -6.31
C SER A 109 -8.19 -1.34 -5.21
N LEU A 110 -9.19 -0.63 -4.69
CA LEU A 110 -10.10 -1.14 -3.66
C LEU A 110 -11.40 -1.67 -4.26
N TYR A 111 -12.17 -0.77 -4.85
CA TYR A 111 -13.47 -1.10 -5.41
C TYR A 111 -13.86 0.04 -6.36
N ARG A 112 -14.24 -0.30 -7.59
CA ARG A 112 -14.35 0.67 -8.69
C ARG A 112 -15.09 1.96 -8.33
N LYS A 113 -16.18 1.89 -7.55
CA LYS A 113 -16.93 3.10 -7.16
C LYS A 113 -16.22 3.98 -6.15
N TRP A 114 -15.46 3.39 -5.24
CA TRP A 114 -14.59 4.11 -4.32
C TRP A 114 -13.37 4.65 -5.06
N ASP A 115 -12.77 3.84 -5.94
CA ASP A 115 -11.67 4.26 -6.80
C ASP A 115 -12.07 5.49 -7.64
N GLU A 116 -13.26 5.47 -8.26
CA GLU A 116 -13.79 6.59 -9.05
C GLU A 116 -14.00 7.86 -8.22
N GLN A 117 -14.41 7.71 -6.96
CA GLN A 117 -14.66 8.83 -6.05
C GLN A 117 -13.37 9.45 -5.50
N PHE A 118 -12.44 8.62 -5.03
CA PHE A 118 -11.24 9.07 -4.32
C PHE A 118 -10.03 9.24 -5.23
N TYR A 119 -9.89 8.36 -6.23
CA TYR A 119 -8.76 8.33 -7.16
C TYR A 119 -9.24 8.22 -8.62
N PRO A 120 -9.93 9.22 -9.17
CA PRO A 120 -10.43 9.16 -10.54
C PRO A 120 -9.32 8.96 -11.59
N GLY A 121 -8.07 9.28 -11.26
CA GLY A 121 -6.89 8.91 -12.06
C GLY A 121 -6.70 7.40 -12.22
N LEU A 122 -6.84 6.64 -11.12
CA LEU A 122 -6.72 5.18 -11.10
C LEU A 122 -7.67 4.50 -12.09
N VAL A 123 -8.94 4.95 -12.14
CA VAL A 123 -9.93 4.37 -13.06
C VAL A 123 -9.61 4.69 -14.53
N ARG A 124 -8.92 5.80 -14.81
CA ARG A 124 -8.50 6.16 -16.17
C ARG A 124 -7.24 5.43 -16.63
N THR A 125 -6.30 5.20 -15.72
CA THR A 125 -4.98 4.66 -16.06
C THR A 125 -4.83 3.17 -15.77
N GLY A 126 -5.72 2.59 -14.97
CA GLY A 126 -5.61 1.22 -14.47
C GLY A 126 -4.76 1.12 -13.21
N ALA A 127 -4.98 0.04 -12.47
CA ALA A 127 -4.24 -0.29 -11.26
C ALA A 127 -2.82 -0.74 -11.58
N LEU A 128 -1.97 -0.65 -10.56
CA LEU A 128 -0.61 -1.17 -10.62
C LEU A 128 -0.45 -2.28 -9.59
N MET A 129 0.45 -3.21 -9.87
CA MET A 129 1.05 -4.07 -8.86
C MET A 129 2.53 -3.71 -8.71
N LEU A 130 2.89 -3.39 -7.48
CA LEU A 130 4.22 -3.00 -7.02
C LEU A 130 4.83 -4.12 -6.20
N ARG A 131 6.14 -4.07 -6.01
CA ARG A 131 6.87 -4.95 -5.08
C ARG A 131 7.66 -4.10 -4.11
N VAL A 132 7.54 -4.43 -2.83
CA VAL A 132 8.38 -3.93 -1.75
C VAL A 132 9.29 -5.07 -1.31
N ASP A 133 10.59 -4.82 -1.31
CA ASP A 133 11.60 -5.71 -0.75
C ASP A 133 11.68 -5.49 0.76
N VAL A 134 11.69 -6.59 1.50
CA VAL A 134 11.76 -6.60 2.96
C VAL A 134 13.02 -7.33 3.39
N ASP A 135 13.87 -6.68 4.18
CA ASP A 135 15.08 -7.29 4.73
C ASP A 135 14.79 -8.11 6.01
N ASN A 136 15.81 -8.77 6.56
CA ASN A 136 15.66 -9.60 7.76
C ASN A 136 15.29 -8.79 9.03
N ASN A 137 15.43 -7.47 9.01
CA ASN A 137 15.05 -6.56 10.08
C ASN A 137 13.68 -5.90 9.84
N GLY A 138 13.00 -6.26 8.75
CA GLY A 138 11.72 -5.68 8.35
C GLY A 138 11.85 -4.36 7.58
N VAL A 139 13.06 -3.90 7.22
CA VAL A 139 13.22 -2.66 6.45
C VAL A 139 12.57 -2.84 5.07
N MET A 140 11.56 -2.01 4.80
CA MET A 140 10.80 -2.00 3.55
C MET A 140 11.41 -1.03 2.55
N THR A 141 11.72 -1.51 1.34
CA THR A 141 12.23 -0.69 0.23
C THR A 141 11.42 -0.97 -1.03
N LEU A 142 10.95 0.08 -1.71
CA LEU A 142 10.26 -0.08 -3.00
C LEU A 142 11.22 -0.64 -4.05
N ASN A 143 10.84 -1.72 -4.71
CA ASN A 143 11.59 -2.29 -5.82
C ASN A 143 11.24 -1.54 -7.12
N GLU A 144 12.07 -0.59 -7.52
CA GLU A 144 11.85 0.25 -8.72
C GLU A 144 11.98 -0.54 -10.03
N ASP A 145 12.57 -1.74 -9.99
CA ASP A 145 12.74 -2.63 -11.14
C ASP A 145 11.51 -3.50 -11.40
N PHE A 146 10.53 -3.53 -10.50
CA PHE A 146 9.30 -4.31 -10.66
C PHE A 146 8.08 -3.39 -10.81
N LEU A 147 7.32 -3.62 -11.88
CA LEU A 147 6.01 -3.01 -12.08
C LEU A 147 5.19 -3.93 -12.97
N PHE A 148 3.99 -4.27 -12.52
CA PHE A 148 2.97 -4.84 -13.39
C PHE A 148 1.83 -3.83 -13.55
N ASP A 149 1.52 -3.48 -14.79
CA ASP A 149 0.57 -2.43 -15.12
C ASP A 149 -0.70 -3.00 -15.75
N PHE A 150 -1.78 -3.04 -14.96
CA PHE A 150 -3.08 -3.53 -15.42
C PHE A 150 -3.73 -2.59 -16.46
N GLY A 151 -3.27 -1.34 -16.57
CA GLY A 151 -3.69 -0.40 -17.58
C GLY A 151 -3.22 -0.75 -18.99
N SER A 152 -2.11 -1.48 -19.12
CA SER A 152 -1.53 -1.86 -20.41
C SER A 152 -2.20 -3.07 -21.07
N ILE A 153 -3.06 -3.78 -20.35
CA ILE A 153 -3.72 -5.00 -20.84
C ILE A 153 -4.84 -4.62 -21.80
N GLU A 154 -4.90 -5.30 -22.95
CA GLU A 154 -5.97 -5.12 -23.94
C GLU A 154 -7.36 -5.34 -23.32
N GLY A 155 -8.30 -4.43 -23.61
CA GLY A 155 -9.65 -4.44 -23.01
C GLY A 155 -9.75 -3.75 -21.65
N GLY A 156 -8.65 -3.20 -21.13
CA GLY A 156 -8.60 -2.40 -19.91
C GLY A 156 -9.06 -0.94 -20.08
N PRO A 157 -8.75 -0.06 -19.11
CA PRO A 157 -7.88 -0.31 -17.95
C PRO A 157 -8.53 -1.24 -16.91
N PHE A 158 -7.76 -2.20 -16.39
CA PHE A 158 -8.22 -3.10 -15.32
C PHE A 158 -7.79 -2.60 -13.94
N LEU A 159 -8.57 -3.00 -12.95
CA LEU A 159 -8.44 -2.61 -11.54
C LEU A 159 -8.07 -3.86 -10.72
N GLY A 160 -6.82 -4.30 -10.86
CA GLY A 160 -6.29 -5.45 -10.14
C GLY A 160 -6.44 -5.29 -8.62
N HIS A 161 -6.98 -6.33 -7.97
CA HIS A 161 -7.33 -6.33 -6.56
C HIS A 161 -6.52 -7.39 -5.81
N GLU A 162 -7.04 -8.60 -5.63
CA GLU A 162 -6.33 -9.69 -4.95
C GLU A 162 -5.29 -10.37 -5.84
N MET A 163 -4.24 -10.88 -5.20
CA MET A 163 -3.18 -11.66 -5.83
C MET A 163 -2.84 -12.87 -4.98
N ARG A 164 -2.40 -13.96 -5.62
CA ARG A 164 -2.00 -15.20 -4.95
C ARG A 164 -0.68 -15.69 -5.49
N TYR A 165 0.22 -16.11 -4.61
CA TYR A 165 1.47 -16.72 -5.04
C TYR A 165 1.22 -18.15 -5.56
N PRO A 166 1.89 -18.55 -6.66
CA PRO A 166 1.95 -19.96 -7.02
C PRO A 166 2.62 -20.76 -5.89
N GLY A 167 1.91 -21.73 -5.33
CA GLY A 167 2.44 -22.60 -4.27
C GLY A 167 2.23 -22.11 -2.84
N GLY A 168 1.42 -21.06 -2.64
CA GLY A 168 1.01 -20.59 -1.32
C GLY A 168 1.73 -19.32 -0.86
N ASP A 169 1.10 -18.62 0.05
CA ASP A 169 1.51 -17.35 0.62
C ASP A 169 0.98 -17.19 2.05
N CYS A 170 1.33 -16.08 2.71
CA CYS A 170 1.00 -15.86 4.13
C CYS A 170 -0.50 -15.78 4.43
N THR A 171 -1.39 -15.82 3.41
CA THR A 171 -2.85 -15.70 3.58
C THR A 171 -3.64 -16.85 2.94
N SER A 172 -2.98 -17.79 2.26
CA SER A 172 -3.65 -18.92 1.59
C SER A 172 -3.68 -20.21 2.40
N ASP A 173 -2.72 -20.43 3.28
CA ASP A 173 -2.48 -21.73 3.91
C ASP A 173 -2.66 -21.69 5.43
N ILE A 174 -3.23 -22.77 5.97
CA ILE A 174 -3.34 -23.01 7.40
C ILE A 174 -2.52 -24.26 7.72
N TRP A 175 -1.59 -24.14 8.66
CA TRP A 175 -0.69 -25.21 9.08
C TRP A 175 -1.24 -25.89 10.34
N ILE A 176 -1.15 -27.23 10.44
CA ILE A 176 -1.66 -28.07 11.56
C ILE A 176 -0.49 -28.73 12.29
#